data_AF-A0A842WMG3-F1
#
_entry.id   AF-A0A842WMG3-F1
#
_cell.length_a   1.000
_cell.length_b   1.000
_cell.length_c   1.000
_cell.angle_alpha   90.00
_cell.angle_beta   90.00
_cell.angle_gamma   90.00
#
_symmetry.space_group_name_H-M   'P 1'
#
loop_
_entity.id
_entity.type
_entity.pdbx_description
1 polymer ?
#
loop_
_entity_poly.entity_id
_entity_poly.type
_entity_poly.pdbx_seq_one_letter_code
_entity_poly.pdbx_strand_id
1 'polypeptide(L)'
;MPMVELVAKRTLLRYPKIGLEIQDLIILLWMFSSPYDNNRRQLNSLKYILRRSKTIQNPMGEIRLTDDELTQLVLKSLKELKKRDLVHVISSDDTYVEGSLTKKGTKLVMKYVPSPLLRRLTSEFGDNP
;
A
#
# COMPACT_ATOMS: atom_id res chain seq x y z
N MET A 1 -5.04 -14.72 1.60
CA MET A 1 -3.95 -13.75 1.39
C MET A 1 -4.51 -12.71 0.46
N PRO A 2 -4.63 -11.44 0.87
CA PRO A 2 -5.12 -10.36 0.02
C PRO A 2 -4.43 -10.36 -1.34
N MET A 3 -5.15 -10.07 -2.41
CA MET A 3 -4.61 -10.10 -3.77
C MET A 3 -3.49 -9.06 -3.92
N VAL A 4 -3.63 -7.89 -3.31
CA VAL A 4 -2.57 -6.88 -3.16
C VAL A 4 -1.31 -7.40 -2.50
N GLU A 5 -1.40 -8.19 -1.42
CA GLU A 5 -0.23 -8.77 -0.76
C GLU A 5 0.44 -9.79 -1.69
N LEU A 6 -0.35 -10.60 -2.41
CA LEU A 6 0.17 -11.57 -3.38
C LEU A 6 0.92 -10.88 -4.52
N VAL A 7 0.36 -9.80 -5.06
CA VAL A 7 1.02 -8.98 -6.08
C VAL A 7 2.31 -8.39 -5.53
N ALA A 8 2.27 -7.82 -4.32
CA ALA A 8 3.46 -7.25 -3.70
C ALA A 8 4.58 -8.28 -3.51
N LYS A 9 4.26 -9.48 -2.97
CA LYS A 9 5.25 -10.57 -2.83
C LYS A 9 5.83 -11.00 -4.17
N ARG A 10 4.98 -11.22 -5.18
CA ARG A 10 5.45 -11.65 -6.51
C ARG A 10 6.38 -10.62 -7.15
N THR A 11 6.06 -9.33 -7.00
CA THR A 11 6.92 -8.25 -7.50
C THR A 11 8.25 -8.21 -6.76
N LEU A 12 8.28 -8.35 -5.42
CA LEU A 12 9.53 -8.37 -4.64
C LEU A 12 10.40 -9.60 -4.94
N LEU A 13 9.78 -10.78 -5.13
CA LEU A 13 10.49 -11.99 -5.54
C LEU A 13 11.15 -11.83 -6.92
N ARG A 14 10.45 -11.17 -7.85
CA ARG A 14 10.96 -10.94 -9.21
C ARG A 14 11.99 -9.82 -9.27
N TYR A 15 11.89 -8.83 -8.39
CA TYR A 15 12.73 -7.64 -8.36
C TYR A 15 13.26 -7.35 -6.94
N PRO A 16 14.12 -8.21 -6.37
CA PRO A 16 14.57 -8.08 -4.99
C PRO A 16 15.39 -6.80 -4.72
N LYS A 17 15.98 -6.21 -5.78
CA LYS A 17 16.78 -4.97 -5.71
C LYS A 17 15.95 -3.69 -5.90
N ILE A 18 14.62 -3.76 -5.88
CA ILE A 18 13.75 -2.58 -5.97
C ILE A 18 13.87 -1.66 -4.73
N GLY A 19 14.41 -2.20 -3.63
CA GLY A 19 14.69 -1.47 -2.40
C GLY A 19 13.46 -1.18 -1.54
N LEU A 20 12.28 -1.70 -1.90
CA LEU A 20 11.03 -1.51 -1.17
C LEU A 20 10.73 -2.72 -0.29
N GLU A 21 10.13 -2.48 0.87
CA GLU A 21 9.56 -3.53 1.70
C GLU A 21 8.14 -3.89 1.22
N ILE A 22 7.59 -4.98 1.74
CA ILE A 22 6.27 -5.45 1.28
C ILE A 22 5.16 -4.42 1.55
N GLN A 23 5.20 -3.77 2.71
CA GLN A 23 4.23 -2.74 3.10
C GLN A 23 4.38 -1.49 2.24
N ASP A 24 5.61 -1.11 1.86
CA ASP A 24 5.85 0.01 0.94
C ASP A 24 5.14 -0.25 -0.39
N LEU A 25 5.26 -1.46 -0.92
CA LEU A 25 4.63 -1.83 -2.18
C LEU A 25 3.10 -1.95 -2.06
N ILE A 26 2.59 -2.48 -0.94
CA ILE A 26 1.14 -2.51 -0.66
C ILE A 26 0.59 -1.07 -0.62
N ILE A 27 1.29 -0.14 0.04
CA ILE A 27 0.89 1.27 0.12
C ILE A 27 0.94 1.92 -1.26
N LEU A 28 1.97 1.69 -2.06
CA LEU A 28 2.03 2.21 -3.44
C LEU A 28 0.89 1.67 -4.30
N LEU A 29 0.54 0.39 -4.16
CA LEU A 29 -0.57 -0.22 -4.89
C LEU A 29 -1.92 0.33 -4.43
N TRP A 30 -2.12 0.53 -3.12
CA TRP A 30 -3.29 1.22 -2.57
C TRP A 30 -3.38 2.67 -3.03
N MET A 31 -2.23 3.34 -3.13
CA MET A 31 -2.16 4.69 -3.67
C MET A 31 -2.51 4.73 -5.16
N PHE A 32 -2.09 3.72 -5.92
CA PHE A 32 -2.36 3.59 -7.35
C PHE A 32 -3.83 3.27 -7.67
N SER A 33 -4.48 2.46 -6.85
CA SER A 33 -5.78 1.84 -7.16
C SER A 33 -7.00 2.70 -6.86
N SER A 34 -6.86 3.77 -6.07
CA SER A 34 -8.00 4.59 -5.65
C SER A 34 -8.15 5.84 -6.53
N PRO A 35 -9.27 5.98 -7.26
CA PRO A 35 -9.52 7.11 -8.17
C PRO A 35 -10.22 8.31 -7.52
N TYR A 36 -10.43 8.34 -6.19
CA TYR A 36 -11.21 9.42 -5.57
C TYR A 36 -10.50 10.79 -5.61
N ASP A 37 -11.25 11.78 -6.11
CA ASP A 37 -10.82 13.06 -6.69
C ASP A 37 -10.06 14.05 -5.78
N ASN A 38 -9.95 13.80 -4.47
CA ASN A 38 -9.42 14.80 -3.52
C ASN A 38 -8.07 14.42 -2.88
N ASN A 39 -7.40 13.36 -3.36
CA ASN A 39 -6.16 12.82 -2.77
C ASN A 39 -6.27 12.39 -1.29
N ARG A 40 -7.41 12.59 -0.62
CA ARG A 40 -7.69 12.17 0.77
C ARG A 40 -8.16 10.73 0.80
N ARG A 41 -7.49 9.90 1.60
CA ARG A 41 -7.71 8.46 1.67
C ARG A 41 -7.86 8.00 3.11
N GLN A 42 -8.85 7.14 3.36
CA GLN A 42 -9.05 6.56 4.69
C GLN A 42 -7.99 5.50 4.99
N LEU A 43 -7.23 5.71 6.07
CA LEU A 43 -6.26 4.74 6.58
C LEU A 43 -6.92 3.41 6.90
N ASN A 44 -8.19 3.41 7.32
CA ASN A 44 -8.93 2.19 7.64
C ASN A 44 -8.97 1.17 6.48
N SER A 45 -9.09 1.61 5.23
CA SER A 45 -9.08 0.73 4.06
C SER A 45 -7.73 0.00 3.90
N LEU A 46 -6.63 0.73 4.09
CA LEU A 46 -5.28 0.18 4.07
C LEU A 46 -5.02 -0.69 5.30
N LYS A 47 -5.43 -0.25 6.50
CA LYS A 47 -5.31 -1.02 7.74
C LYS A 47 -6.04 -2.34 7.63
N TYR A 48 -7.25 -2.37 7.07
CA TYR A 48 -7.99 -3.60 6.82
C TYR A 48 -7.24 -4.62 5.95
N ILE A 49 -6.58 -4.15 4.90
CA ILE A 49 -5.73 -4.98 4.03
C ILE A 49 -4.51 -5.50 4.77
N LEU A 50 -3.83 -4.63 5.51
CA LEU A 50 -2.65 -4.99 6.30
C LEU A 50 -3.00 -5.99 7.41
N ARG A 51 -4.15 -5.84 8.05
CA ARG A 51 -4.68 -6.80 9.05
C ARG A 51 -4.91 -8.19 8.47
N ARG A 52 -5.26 -8.28 7.19
CA ARG A 52 -5.43 -9.55 6.47
C ARG A 52 -4.15 -10.07 5.83
N SER A 53 -3.06 -9.31 5.94
CA SER A 53 -1.77 -9.65 5.35
C SER A 53 -1.09 -10.77 6.13
N LYS A 54 -0.76 -11.88 5.46
CA LYS A 54 -0.03 -12.99 6.07
C LYS A 54 1.38 -12.62 6.51
N THR A 55 1.94 -11.52 5.99
CA THR A 55 3.24 -11.02 6.45
C THR A 55 3.16 -10.29 7.79
N ILE A 56 1.99 -9.80 8.16
CA ILE A 56 1.78 -9.09 9.44
C ILE A 56 1.15 -10.04 10.48
N GLN A 57 0.41 -11.03 10.02
CA GLN A 57 -0.13 -12.09 10.87
C GLN A 57 0.94 -13.08 11.30
N ASN A 58 0.76 -13.66 12.48
CA ASN A 58 1.52 -14.81 12.95
C ASN A 58 1.10 -16.10 12.18
N PRO A 59 1.79 -17.24 12.35
CA PRO A 59 1.41 -18.51 11.72
C PRO A 59 0.00 -19.02 12.07
N MET A 60 -0.59 -18.53 13.16
CA MET A 60 -1.96 -18.84 13.59
C MET A 60 -3.01 -17.90 12.97
N GLY A 61 -2.59 -16.91 12.16
CA GLY A 61 -3.47 -15.94 11.52
C GLY A 61 -3.84 -14.74 12.39
N GLU A 62 -3.29 -14.64 13.60
CA GLU A 62 -3.54 -13.53 14.51
C GLU A 62 -2.61 -12.35 14.19
N ILE A 63 -3.15 -11.15 14.29
CA ILE A 63 -2.40 -9.91 14.10
C ILE A 63 -1.65 -9.60 15.40
N ARG A 64 -0.32 -9.43 15.30
CA ARG A 64 0.51 -9.06 16.45
C ARG A 64 0.55 -7.56 16.74
N LEU A 65 0.04 -6.75 15.82
CA LEU A 65 0.07 -5.30 15.90
C LEU A 65 -1.28 -4.74 16.36
N THR A 66 -1.24 -3.84 17.32
CA THR A 66 -2.36 -2.96 17.68
C THR A 66 -2.73 -2.02 16.52
N ASP A 67 -3.88 -1.35 16.62
CA ASP A 67 -4.27 -0.37 15.59
C ASP A 67 -3.29 0.81 15.51
N ASP A 68 -2.76 1.25 16.65
CA ASP A 68 -1.75 2.30 16.72
C ASP A 68 -0.44 1.85 16.06
N GLU A 69 0.03 0.63 16.33
CA GLU A 69 1.22 0.09 15.68
C GLU A 69 1.05 -0.08 14.17
N LEU A 70 -0.13 -0.48 13.71
CA LEU A 70 -0.46 -0.51 12.28
C LEU A 70 -0.45 0.89 11.67
N THR A 71 -1.00 1.88 12.37
CA THR A 71 -1.00 3.28 11.94
C THR A 71 0.44 3.79 11.84
N GLN A 72 1.28 3.55 12.86
CA GLN A 72 2.69 3.94 12.85
C GLN A 72 3.48 3.23 11.74
N LEU A 73 3.20 1.95 11.47
CA LEU A 73 3.81 1.22 10.36
C LEU A 73 3.52 1.90 9.02
N VAL A 74 2.26 2.29 8.80
CA VAL A 74 1.84 2.99 7.57
C VAL A 74 2.49 4.36 7.47
N LEU A 75 2.44 5.17 8.52
CA LEU A 75 3.03 6.52 8.53
C LEU A 75 4.55 6.47 8.31
N LYS A 76 5.23 5.51 8.92
CA LYS A 76 6.67 5.28 8.70
C LYS A 76 6.97 4.94 7.24
N SER A 77 6.21 4.03 6.65
CA SER A 77 6.38 3.66 5.24
C SER A 77 6.10 4.82 4.29
N LEU A 78 5.02 5.58 4.52
CA LEU A 78 4.72 6.80 3.75
C LEU A 78 5.84 7.83 3.83
N LYS A 79 6.46 8.00 5.01
CA LYS A 79 7.62 8.88 5.20
C LYS A 79 8.83 8.41 4.38
N GLU A 80 9.12 7.11 4.35
CA GLU A 80 10.22 6.56 3.55
C GLU A 80 9.94 6.63 2.05
N LEU A 81 8.71 6.35 1.62
CA LEU A 81 8.27 6.52 0.24
C LEU A 81 8.37 7.99 -0.23
N LYS A 82 8.03 8.95 0.65
CA LYS A 82 8.17 10.38 0.39
C LYS A 82 9.64 10.78 0.21
N LYS A 83 10.54 10.32 1.07
CA LYS A 83 12.00 10.55 0.93
C LYS A 83 12.55 10.04 -0.40
N ARG A 84 11.95 8.98 -0.94
CA ARG A 84 12.34 8.36 -2.22
C ARG A 84 11.67 9.01 -3.44
N ASP A 85 10.88 10.07 -3.23
CA ASP A 85 10.11 10.75 -4.27
C ASP A 85 9.10 9.80 -4.97
N LEU A 86 8.50 8.87 -4.22
CA LEU A 86 7.50 7.94 -4.76
C LEU A 86 6.06 8.38 -4.46
N VAL A 87 5.87 9.16 -3.38
CA VAL A 87 4.58 9.72 -2.99
C VAL A 87 4.71 11.20 -2.62
N HIS A 88 3.67 11.98 -2.89
CA HIS A 88 3.43 13.27 -2.26
C HIS A 88 2.47 13.06 -1.09
N VAL A 89 2.86 13.50 0.11
CA VAL A 89 1.99 13.52 1.29
C VAL A 89 1.81 14.99 1.70
N ILE A 90 0.57 15.45 1.59
CA ILE A 90 0.11 16.80 1.94
C ILE A 90 -0.18 16.85 3.44
N SER A 91 -1.04 15.93 3.91
CA SER A 91 -1.41 15.79 5.32
C SER A 91 -1.57 14.30 5.68
N SER A 92 -1.36 13.96 6.94
CA SER A 92 -1.60 12.61 7.45
C SER A 92 -1.89 12.66 8.94
N ASP A 93 -3.00 12.06 9.36
CA ASP A 93 -3.34 11.82 10.76
C ASP A 93 -3.51 10.30 10.99
N ASP A 94 -4.14 9.91 12.09
CA ASP A 94 -4.43 8.52 12.45
C ASP A 94 -5.56 7.87 11.63
N THR A 95 -6.33 8.69 10.93
CA THR A 95 -7.59 8.33 10.27
C THR A 95 -7.51 8.48 8.74
N TYR A 96 -6.78 9.48 8.25
CA TYR A 96 -6.66 9.87 6.85
C TYR A 96 -5.23 10.17 6.44
N VAL A 97 -4.94 9.90 5.17
CA VAL A 97 -3.74 10.36 4.47
C VAL A 97 -4.20 11.12 3.24
N GLU A 98 -3.76 12.37 3.12
CA GLU A 98 -3.93 13.17 1.92
C GLU A 98 -2.64 13.15 1.12
N GLY A 99 -2.68 12.51 -0.04
CA GLY A 99 -1.51 12.32 -0.86
C GLY A 99 -1.77 11.59 -2.16
N SER A 100 -0.79 11.72 -3.06
CA SER A 100 -0.82 11.14 -4.40
C SER A 100 0.50 10.45 -4.72
N LEU A 101 0.48 9.58 -5.74
CA LEU A 101 1.73 9.08 -6.31
C LEU A 101 2.42 10.20 -7.07
N THR A 102 3.76 10.27 -6.96
CA THR A 102 4.53 11.12 -7.88
C THR A 102 4.54 10.48 -9.28
N LYS A 103 5.04 11.23 -10.28
CA LYS A 103 5.34 10.65 -11.61
C LYS A 103 6.30 9.45 -11.50
N LYS A 104 7.27 9.52 -10.58
CA LYS A 104 8.24 8.45 -10.35
C LYS A 104 7.60 7.24 -9.67
N GLY A 105 6.74 7.45 -8.67
CA GLY A 105 5.96 6.38 -8.03
C GLY A 105 5.05 5.65 -9.01
N THR A 106 4.32 6.40 -9.83
CA THR A 106 3.46 5.86 -10.89
C THR A 106 4.24 5.02 -11.88
N LYS A 107 5.37 5.55 -12.39
CA LYS A 107 6.27 4.81 -13.30
C LYS A 107 6.84 3.55 -12.65
N LEU A 108 7.19 3.60 -11.36
CA LEU A 108 7.68 2.44 -10.63
C LEU A 108 6.61 1.35 -10.59
N VAL A 109 5.39 1.67 -10.18
CA VAL A 109 4.28 0.70 -10.13
C VAL A 109 4.02 0.10 -11.50
N MET A 110 3.88 0.92 -12.55
CA MET A 110 3.62 0.45 -13.91
C MET A 110 4.77 -0.38 -14.50
N LYS A 111 6.02 -0.10 -14.12
CA LYS A 111 7.20 -0.83 -14.59
C LYS A 111 7.30 -2.23 -13.98
N TYR A 112 6.96 -2.38 -12.69
CA TYR A 112 7.22 -3.61 -11.94
C TYR A 112 5.97 -4.46 -11.68
N VAL A 113 4.78 -3.90 -11.89
CA VAL A 113 3.51 -4.60 -11.68
C VAL A 113 2.79 -4.75 -13.03
N PRO A 114 2.58 -5.99 -13.50
CA PRO A 114 1.88 -6.24 -14.77
C PRO A 114 0.48 -5.60 -14.83
N SER A 115 0.16 -4.95 -15.95
CA SER A 115 -1.11 -4.26 -16.18
C SER A 115 -2.38 -5.08 -15.89
N PRO A 116 -2.44 -6.41 -16.20
CA PRO A 116 -3.59 -7.22 -15.84
C PRO A 116 -3.80 -7.36 -14.32
N LEU A 117 -2.72 -7.32 -13.53
CA LEU A 117 -2.80 -7.36 -12.07
C LEU A 117 -3.25 -6.00 -11.51
N LEU A 118 -2.78 -4.89 -12.09
CA LEU A 118 -3.23 -3.55 -11.72
C LEU A 118 -4.75 -3.37 -11.88
N ARG A 119 -5.33 -3.89 -12.98
CA ARG A 119 -6.79 -3.87 -13.21
C ARG A 119 -7.59 -4.73 -12.22
N ARG A 120 -6.99 -5.77 -11.64
CA ARG A 120 -7.66 -6.60 -10.62
C ARG A 120 -7.59 -5.98 -9.23
N LEU A 121 -6.54 -5.21 -8.96
CA LEU A 121 -6.38 -4.51 -7.68
C LEU A 121 -7.45 -3.43 -7.50
N THR A 122 -7.80 -2.69 -8.55
CA THR A 122 -8.86 -1.68 -8.48
C THR A 122 -10.20 -2.24 -7.97
N SER A 123 -10.50 -3.54 -8.17
CA SER A 123 -11.69 -4.19 -7.60
C SER A 123 -11.56 -4.50 -6.10
N GLU A 124 -10.36 -4.81 -5.60
CA GLU A 124 -10.11 -5.07 -4.17
C GLU A 124 -10.10 -3.79 -3.33
N PHE A 125 -9.83 -2.65 -3.96
CA PHE A 125 -9.82 -1.33 -3.34
C PHE A 125 -11.09 -0.49 -3.62
N GLY A 126 -11.90 -0.91 -4.60
CA GLY A 126 -13.00 -0.13 -5.19
C GLY A 126 -14.41 -0.46 -4.69
N ASP A 127 -14.63 -1.61 -4.07
CA ASP A 127 -15.94 -1.99 -3.53
C ASP A 127 -15.90 -2.02 -2.00
N ASN A 128 -16.14 -0.87 -1.39
CA ASN A 128 -16.60 -0.81 0.00
C ASN A 128 -17.79 0.17 0.00
N PRO A 129 -19.05 -0.32 -0.04
CA PRO A 129 -20.23 0.53 0.09
C PRO A 129 -20.27 1.27 1.43
#